data_AF-A0A349QRS2-F1
#
_entry.id   AF-A0A349QRS2-F1
#
_cell.length_a   1.000
_cell.length_b   1.000
_cell.length_c   1.000
_cell.angle_alpha   90.00
_cell.angle_beta   90.00
_cell.angle_gamma   90.00
#
_symmetry.space_group_name_H-M   'P 1'
#
loop_
_entity.id
_entity.type
_entity.pdbx_description
1 polymer ?
#
loop_
_entity_poly.entity_id
_entity_poly.type
_entity_poly.pdbx_seq_one_letter_code
_entity_poly.pdbx_strand_id
1 'polypeptide(L)'
;MYSHLSDPDLNRSSIAEYLHMSPDYLSYVFHQKFNQTLSAYITSMRIDKAKELLERTNWGMDIIAEKTGFSSSSYFHKQFKKITGITPQQYRSE
;
A
#
# COMPACT_ATOMS: atom_id res chain seq x y z
N MET A 1 -1.21 9.80 -9.57
CA MET A 1 -1.72 8.76 -8.65
C MET A 1 -0.63 8.19 -7.73
N TYR A 2 0.57 7.89 -8.23
CA TYR A 2 1.69 7.41 -7.39
C TYR A 2 2.29 8.43 -6.40
N SER A 3 2.03 9.73 -6.60
CA SER A 3 2.70 10.82 -5.85
C SER A 3 2.44 10.84 -4.33
N HIS A 4 1.42 10.12 -3.85
CA HIS A 4 1.05 10.08 -2.42
C HIS A 4 1.13 8.68 -1.82
N LEU A 5 1.60 7.66 -2.55
CA LEU A 5 1.63 6.29 -2.01
C LEU A 5 2.61 6.14 -0.84
N SER A 6 3.66 6.98 -0.80
CA SER A 6 4.61 7.05 0.31
C SER A 6 4.03 7.73 1.56
N ASP A 7 2.90 8.42 1.44
CA ASP A 7 2.23 9.06 2.58
C ASP A 7 1.53 7.98 3.41
N PRO A 8 1.92 7.75 4.68
CA PRO A 8 1.27 6.78 5.55
C PRO A 8 -0.19 7.18 5.89
N ASP A 9 -0.52 8.47 5.83
CA ASP A 9 -1.85 9.00 6.11
C ASP A 9 -2.78 8.90 4.90
N LEU A 10 -2.30 8.44 3.74
CA LEU A 10 -3.15 8.07 2.63
C LEU A 10 -4.02 6.85 3.01
N ASN A 11 -5.27 7.13 3.36
CA ASN A 11 -6.23 6.16 3.81
C ASN A 11 -7.64 6.59 3.39
N ARG A 12 -8.64 5.76 3.71
CA ARG A 12 -10.04 6.04 3.36
C ARG A 12 -10.52 7.39 3.88
N SER A 13 -10.19 7.74 5.11
CA SER A 13 -10.67 8.96 5.76
C SER A 13 -10.07 10.21 5.12
N SER A 14 -8.76 10.22 4.86
CA SER A 14 -8.10 11.36 4.21
C SER A 14 -8.57 11.58 2.77
N ILE A 15 -8.83 10.50 2.02
CA ILE A 15 -9.38 10.60 0.67
C ILE A 15 -10.83 11.09 0.70
N ALA A 16 -11.65 10.61 1.65
CA ALA A 16 -13.02 11.05 1.79
C ALA A 16 -13.11 12.54 2.15
N GLU A 17 -12.25 13.00 3.04
CA GLU A 17 -12.11 14.41 3.41
C GLU A 17 -11.74 15.28 2.21
N TYR A 18 -10.71 14.88 1.44
CA TYR A 18 -10.29 15.59 0.23
C TYR A 18 -11.40 15.68 -0.83
N LEU A 19 -12.25 14.66 -0.93
CA LEU A 19 -13.37 14.62 -1.86
C LEU A 19 -14.65 15.26 -1.30
N HIS A 20 -14.62 15.77 -0.07
CA HIS A 20 -15.80 16.26 0.66
C HIS A 20 -16.94 15.23 0.72
N MET A 21 -16.60 13.97 0.94
CA MET A 21 -17.53 12.84 1.06
C MET A 21 -17.45 12.19 2.44
N SER A 22 -18.48 11.44 2.82
CA SER A 22 -18.36 10.55 3.98
C SER A 22 -17.46 9.35 3.63
N PRO A 23 -16.61 8.89 4.58
CA PRO A 23 -15.78 7.69 4.38
C PRO A 23 -16.59 6.44 4.00
N ASP A 24 -17.80 6.31 4.52
CA ASP A 24 -18.66 5.16 4.25
C ASP A 24 -19.27 5.21 2.85
N TYR A 25 -19.66 6.41 2.38
CA TYR A 25 -20.12 6.57 1.00
C TYR A 25 -18.99 6.29 0.01
N LEU A 26 -17.78 6.79 0.28
CA LEU A 26 -16.60 6.49 -0.52
C LEU A 26 -16.32 4.97 -0.56
N SER A 27 -16.35 4.32 0.61
CA SER A 27 -16.21 2.85 0.71
C SER A 27 -17.24 2.12 -0.14
N TYR A 28 -18.52 2.52 -0.04
CA TYR A 28 -19.62 1.92 -0.79
C TYR A 28 -19.43 2.06 -2.30
N VAL A 29 -19.23 3.29 -2.79
CA VAL A 29 -19.07 3.56 -4.22
C VAL A 29 -17.82 2.90 -4.79
N PHE A 30 -16.71 2.90 -4.03
CA PHE A 30 -15.47 2.26 -4.46
C PHE A 30 -15.66 0.75 -4.58
N HIS A 31 -16.29 0.11 -3.59
CA HIS A 31 -16.55 -1.32 -3.63
C HIS A 31 -17.48 -1.70 -4.79
N GLN A 32 -18.53 -0.91 -5.07
CA GLN A 32 -19.43 -1.14 -6.21
C GLN A 32 -18.69 -1.09 -7.55
N LYS A 33 -17.70 -0.20 -7.70
CA LYS A 33 -16.95 -0.04 -8.94
C LYS A 33 -15.80 -1.05 -9.12
N PHE A 34 -15.08 -1.36 -8.05
CA PHE A 34 -13.81 -2.12 -8.12
C PHE A 34 -13.87 -3.50 -7.47
N ASN A 35 -15.01 -3.87 -6.89
CA ASN A 35 -15.22 -5.12 -6.16
C ASN A 35 -14.14 -5.42 -5.09
N GLN A 36 -13.61 -4.36 -4.49
CA GLN A 36 -12.58 -4.42 -3.45
C GLN A 36 -12.67 -3.17 -2.58
N THR A 37 -12.08 -3.23 -1.38
CA THR A 37 -12.02 -2.05 -0.50
C THR A 37 -10.93 -1.09 -0.97
N LEU A 38 -11.14 0.21 -0.74
CA LEU A 38 -10.15 1.25 -1.03
C LEU A 38 -8.80 0.97 -0.32
N SER A 39 -8.84 0.54 0.95
CA SER A 39 -7.63 0.20 1.70
C SER A 39 -6.87 -0.97 1.10
N ALA A 40 -7.57 -2.02 0.63
CA ALA A 40 -6.94 -3.15 -0.05
C ALA A 40 -6.29 -2.70 -1.36
N TYR A 41 -6.96 -1.84 -2.13
CA TYR A 41 -6.43 -1.29 -3.37
C TYR A 41 -5.16 -0.47 -3.15
N ILE A 42 -5.17 0.45 -2.17
CA ILE A 42 -3.98 1.23 -1.77
C ILE A 42 -2.84 0.29 -1.36
N THR A 43 -3.14 -0.73 -0.55
CA THR A 43 -2.14 -1.71 -0.11
C THR A 43 -1.52 -2.45 -1.29
N SER A 44 -2.31 -2.88 -2.27
CA SER A 44 -1.80 -3.53 -3.48
C SER A 44 -0.84 -2.62 -4.24
N MET A 45 -1.24 -1.36 -4.47
CA MET A 45 -0.37 -0.39 -5.16
C MET A 45 0.94 -0.14 -4.40
N ARG A 46 0.89 -0.07 -3.07
CA ARG A 46 2.09 0.08 -2.23
C ARG A 46 3.01 -1.15 -2.35
N ILE A 47 2.45 -2.36 -2.38
CA ILE A 47 3.23 -3.59 -2.59
C ILE A 47 3.85 -3.64 -3.98
N ASP A 48 3.13 -3.25 -5.02
CA ASP A 48 3.69 -3.22 -6.39
C ASP A 48 4.84 -2.23 -6.49
N LYS A 49 4.74 -1.07 -5.80
CA LYS A 49 5.87 -0.15 -5.68
C LYS A 49 7.03 -0.73 -4.86
N ALA A 50 6.74 -1.49 -3.81
CA ALA A 50 7.76 -2.14 -3.00
C ALA A 50 8.56 -3.17 -3.81
N LYS A 51 7.91 -3.96 -4.67
CA LYS A 51 8.58 -4.88 -5.60
C LYS A 51 9.56 -4.14 -6.51
N GLU A 52 9.12 -3.03 -7.11
CA GLU A 52 9.98 -2.19 -7.95
C GLU A 52 11.22 -1.69 -7.17
N LEU A 53 11.05 -1.27 -5.92
CA LEU A 53 12.17 -0.81 -5.07
C LEU A 53 13.11 -1.96 -4.67
N LEU A 54 12.56 -3.16 -4.42
CA LEU A 54 13.35 -4.35 -4.11
C LEU A 54 14.23 -4.78 -5.30
N GLU A 55 13.73 -4.62 -6.52
CA GLU A 55 14.46 -4.97 -7.76
C GLU A 55 15.50 -3.91 -8.14
N ARG A 56 15.26 -2.64 -7.79
CA ARG A 56 16.08 -1.51 -8.26
C ARG A 56 17.07 -0.96 -7.23
N THR A 57 16.95 -1.36 -5.97
CA THR A 57 17.74 -0.77 -4.88
C THR A 57 18.21 -1.82 -3.87
N ASN A 58 19.27 -1.48 -3.14
CA ASN A 58 19.76 -2.28 -2.00
C ASN A 58 19.27 -1.75 -0.64
N TRP A 59 18.19 -0.96 -0.62
CA TRP A 59 17.69 -0.36 0.62
C TRP A 59 17.25 -1.40 1.65
N GLY A 60 17.35 -1.06 2.93
CA GLY A 60 16.80 -1.90 4.01
C GLY A 60 15.28 -2.00 3.92
N MET A 61 14.69 -3.07 4.46
CA MET A 61 13.23 -3.26 4.43
C MET A 61 12.46 -2.14 5.13
N ASP A 62 13.05 -1.56 6.19
CA ASP A 62 12.47 -0.42 6.91
C ASP A 62 12.36 0.82 6.01
N ILE A 63 13.39 1.09 5.20
CA ILE A 63 13.40 2.18 4.23
C ILE A 63 12.36 1.92 3.13
N ILE A 64 12.26 0.69 2.64
CA ILE A 64 11.27 0.34 1.60
C ILE A 64 9.85 0.50 2.16
N ALA A 65 9.60 0.08 3.40
CA ALA A 65 8.31 0.28 4.08
C ALA A 65 7.95 1.76 4.17
N GLU A 66 8.88 2.61 4.60
CA GLU A 66 8.70 4.08 4.65
C GLU A 66 8.40 4.65 3.25
N LYS A 67 9.21 4.31 2.25
CA LYS A 67 9.06 4.82 0.87
C LYS A 67 7.80 4.34 0.16
N THR A 68 7.14 3.33 0.70
CA THR A 68 5.87 2.81 0.20
C THR A 68 4.70 3.09 1.13
N GLY A 69 4.87 3.97 2.13
CA GLY A 69 3.78 4.48 2.97
C GLY A 69 3.22 3.45 3.95
N PHE A 70 3.99 2.43 4.31
CA PHE A 70 3.65 1.56 5.43
C PHE A 70 4.11 2.20 6.73
N SER A 71 3.18 2.29 7.70
CA SER A 71 3.44 2.86 9.03
C SER A 71 4.43 2.05 9.87
N SER A 72 4.69 0.80 9.51
CA SER A 72 5.72 -0.03 10.15
C SER A 72 6.23 -1.12 9.21
N SER A 73 7.49 -1.51 9.42
CA SER A 73 8.14 -2.63 8.73
C SER A 73 7.42 -3.96 8.99
N SER A 74 6.93 -4.19 10.21
CA SER A 74 6.15 -5.40 10.55
C SER A 74 4.84 -5.49 9.76
N TYR A 75 4.13 -4.36 9.60
CA TYR A 75 2.90 -4.34 8.81
C TYR A 75 3.19 -4.52 7.32
N PHE A 76 4.25 -3.87 6.80
CA PHE A 76 4.75 -4.07 5.44
C PHE A 76 5.04 -5.55 5.17
N HIS A 77 5.86 -6.19 6.00
CA HIS A 77 6.21 -7.61 5.88
C HIS A 77 4.98 -8.52 5.82
N LYS A 78 4.01 -8.28 6.72
CA LYS A 78 2.76 -9.06 6.77
C LYS A 78 1.95 -8.89 5.49
N GLN A 79 1.78 -7.66 4.99
CA GLN A 79 1.01 -7.39 3.76
C GLN A 79 1.74 -7.91 2.52
N PHE A 80 3.05 -7.72 2.43
CA PHE A 80 3.85 -8.20 1.31
C PHE A 80 3.74 -9.71 1.18
N LYS A 81 3.94 -10.46 2.27
CA LYS A 81 3.78 -11.92 2.26
C LYS A 81 2.35 -12.35 1.94
N LYS A 82 1.35 -11.66 2.48
CA LYS A 82 -0.07 -11.96 2.20
C LYS A 82 -0.40 -11.81 0.71
N ILE A 83 0.16 -10.79 0.05
CA ILE A 83 -0.17 -10.46 -1.34
C ILE A 83 0.69 -11.23 -2.34
N THR A 84 1.98 -11.43 -2.04
CA THR A 84 2.94 -12.06 -2.97
C THR A 84 3.16 -13.55 -2.72
N GLY A 85 2.77 -14.06 -1.55
CA GLY A 85 3.02 -15.43 -1.12
C GLY A 85 4.37 -15.64 -0.42
N ILE A 86 5.33 -14.72 -0.61
CA ILE A 86 6.70 -14.83 -0.08
C ILE A 86 7.12 -13.58 0.71
N THR A 87 8.17 -13.68 1.51
CA THR A 87 8.67 -12.53 2.27
C THR A 87 9.40 -11.53 1.36
N PRO A 88 9.51 -10.24 1.73
CA PRO A 88 10.30 -9.26 0.99
C PRO A 88 11.77 -9.69 0.77
N GLN A 89 12.38 -10.38 1.76
CA GLN A 89 13.73 -10.92 1.66
C GLN A 89 13.83 -12.03 0.62
N GLN A 90 12.86 -12.95 0.62
CA GLN A 90 12.79 -14.01 -0.40
C GLN A 90 12.64 -13.41 -1.78
N TYR A 91 11.72 -12.46 -1.96
CA TYR A 91 11.50 -11.78 -3.24
C TYR A 91 12.76 -11.10 -3.77
N ARG A 92 13.59 -10.49 -2.90
CA ARG A 92 14.86 -9.88 -3.32
C ARG A 92 15.94 -10.89 -3.71
N SER A 93 15.86 -12.09 -3.15
CA SER A 93 16.88 -13.13 -3.33
C SER A 93 16.58 -14.04 -4.53
N GLU A 94 15.43 -13.87 -5.18
CA GLU A 94 15.06 -14.47 -6.46
C GLU A 94 15.65 -13.65 -7.62
#